data_AF-A0AAD7A1D0-F1
#
_entry.id   AF-A0AAD7A1D0-F1
#
_cell.length_a   1.000
_cell.length_b   1.000
_cell.length_c   1.000
_cell.angle_alpha   90.00
_cell.angle_beta   90.00
_cell.angle_gamma   90.00
#
_symmetry.space_group_name_H-M   'P 1'
#
loop_
_entity.id
_entity.type
_entity.pdbx_description
1 polymer ?
#
loop_
_entity_poly.entity_id
_entity_poly.type
_entity_poly.pdbx_seq_one_letter_code
_entity_poly.pdbx_strand_id
1 'polypeptide(L)' 'FLPCEVPKGELWGAFSGETCLLAVITPCATGGKDATKEIVSYNRMNAKIVTDIQTIISVVGCVKSRGRSTIVDRNEGL' A
#
# COMPACT_ATOMS: atom_id res chain seq x y z
N PHE A 1 -1.46 4.18 12.21
CA PHE A 1 -0.82 2.86 12.43
C PHE A 1 -1.38 2.29 13.72
N LEU A 2 -1.48 0.98 13.82
CA LEU A 2 -1.96 0.27 14.99
C LEU A 2 -0.84 -0.65 15.48
N PRO A 3 -0.31 -0.47 16.70
CA PRO A 3 0.62 -1.43 17.27
C PRO A 3 -0.11 -2.76 17.52
N CYS A 4 0.55 -3.86 17.17
CA CYS A 4 0.10 -5.21 17.40
C CYS A 4 1.20 -5.97 18.13
N GLU A 5 0.97 -6.25 19.41
CA GLU A 5 1.86 -7.09 20.22
C GLU A 5 1.59 -8.56 19.89
N VAL A 6 2.57 -9.25 19.33
CA VAL A 6 2.44 -10.66 18.99
C VAL A 6 2.86 -11.49 20.21
N PRO A 7 1.99 -12.35 20.75
CA PRO A 7 2.35 -13.21 21.88
C PRO A 7 3.53 -14.12 21.54
N LYS A 8 4.28 -14.53 22.57
CA LYS A 8 5.28 -15.59 22.38
C LYS A 8 4.60 -16.92 22.08
N GLY A 9 5.10 -17.66 21.09
CA GLY A 9 4.63 -19.00 20.79
C GLY A 9 5.01 -19.48 19.38
N GLU A 10 5.13 -20.78 19.23
CA GLU A 10 5.58 -21.42 17.97
C GLU A 10 4.67 -21.10 16.78
N LEU A 11 3.36 -20.88 17.01
CA LEU A 11 2.38 -20.52 15.98
C LEU A 11 2.79 -19.26 15.18
N TRP A 12 3.45 -18.32 15.85
CA TRP A 12 3.79 -17.01 15.27
C TRP A 12 5.14 -17.03 14.55
N GLY A 13 5.90 -18.12 14.65
CA GLY A 13 7.21 -18.28 14.02
C GLY A 13 8.13 -17.09 14.31
N ALA A 14 8.64 -16.46 13.25
CA ALA A 14 9.57 -15.34 13.34
C ALA A 14 8.98 -14.08 13.98
N PHE A 15 7.65 -13.96 14.08
CA PHE A 15 6.99 -12.80 14.71
C PHE A 15 6.72 -13.01 16.21
N SER A 16 7.04 -14.18 16.77
CA SER A 16 6.77 -14.50 18.16
C SER A 16 7.45 -13.53 19.14
N GLY A 17 6.65 -12.77 19.90
CA GLY A 17 7.15 -11.79 20.86
C GLY A 17 7.57 -10.44 20.26
N GLU A 18 7.34 -10.25 18.96
CA GLU A 18 7.62 -8.99 18.26
C GLU A 18 6.46 -8.00 18.37
N THR A 19 6.77 -6.71 18.18
CA THR A 19 5.75 -5.67 18.00
C THR A 19 5.64 -5.32 16.53
N CYS A 20 4.52 -5.64 15.91
CA CYS A 20 4.22 -5.31 14.53
C CYS A 20 3.49 -3.95 14.45
N LEU A 21 3.84 -3.12 13.46
CA LEU A 21 3.13 -1.87 13.19
C LEU A 21 2.24 -2.06 11.97
N LEU A 22 0.93 -2.15 12.20
CA LEU A 22 -0.04 -2.37 11.14
C LEU A 22 -0.59 -1.04 10.59
N ALA A 23 -0.76 -1.00 9.27
CA ALA A 23 -1.40 0.08 8.54
C ALA A 23 -2.71 -0.42 7.93
N VAL A 24 -3.79 0.33 8.16
CA VAL A 24 -5.05 0.15 7.43
C VAL A 24 -5.00 1.05 6.21
N ILE A 25 -4.94 0.47 5.03
CA ILE A 25 -4.87 1.19 3.76
C ILE A 25 -6.05 0.85 2.87
N THR A 26 -6.42 1.77 1.99
CA THR A 26 -7.40 1.52 0.93
C THR A 26 -6.66 1.50 -0.40
N PRO A 27 -6.46 0.34 -1.05
CA PRO A 27 -5.68 0.27 -2.28
C PRO A 27 -6.37 0.98 -3.45
N CYS A 28 -5.58 1.55 -4.37
CA CYS A 28 -6.09 2.14 -5.61
C CYS A 28 -6.51 1.04 -6.58
N ALA A 29 -7.69 1.15 -7.20
CA ALA A 29 -8.15 0.17 -8.18
C ALA A 29 -7.51 0.46 -9.57
N THR A 30 -6.26 0.05 -9.77
CA THR A 30 -5.50 0.31 -11.02
C THR A 30 -5.82 -0.65 -12.16
N GLY A 31 -6.60 -1.71 -11.92
CA GLY A 31 -6.88 -2.74 -12.93
C GLY A 31 -5.66 -3.56 -13.33
N GLY A 32 -4.66 -3.69 -12.44
CA GLY A 32 -3.43 -4.44 -12.69
C GLY A 32 -2.34 -3.66 -13.42
N LYS A 33 -2.56 -2.38 -13.74
CA LYS A 33 -1.55 -1.51 -14.35
C LYS A 33 -0.47 -1.12 -13.35
N ASP A 34 0.74 -0.95 -13.87
CA ASP A 34 1.96 -0.64 -13.13
C ASP A 34 2.40 0.80 -13.43
N ALA A 35 2.38 1.66 -12.41
CA ALA A 35 2.70 3.08 -12.55
C ALA A 35 4.19 3.36 -12.84
N THR A 36 5.06 2.37 -12.60
CA THR A 36 6.48 2.48 -12.97
C THR A 36 6.70 2.34 -14.48
N LYS A 37 5.73 1.74 -15.20
CA LYS A 37 5.82 1.43 -16.63
C LYS A 37 4.95 2.32 -17.51
N GLU A 38 3.80 2.77 -17.02
CA GLU A 38 2.86 3.59 -17.78
C GLU A 38 2.15 4.63 -16.90
N ILE A 39 1.46 5.58 -17.54
CA ILE A 39 0.59 6.51 -16.82
C ILE A 39 -0.65 5.75 -16.32
N VAL A 40 -0.78 5.66 -14.99
CA VAL A 40 -1.89 4.93 -14.35
C VAL A 40 -2.88 5.91 -13.73
N SER A 41 -4.13 5.81 -14.15
CA SER A 41 -5.24 6.58 -13.57
C SER A 41 -6.37 5.68 -13.10
N TYR A 42 -6.92 5.97 -11.93
CA TYR A 42 -8.02 5.26 -11.31
C TYR A 42 -9.11 6.24 -10.85
N ASN A 43 -10.33 5.75 -10.70
CA ASN A 43 -11.47 6.53 -10.18
C ASN A 43 -12.22 5.79 -9.06
N ARG A 44 -11.69 4.65 -8.62
CA ARG A 44 -12.23 3.81 -7.56
C ARG A 44 -11.11 3.33 -6.65
N MET A 45 -11.49 3.02 -5.42
CA MET A 45 -10.65 2.39 -4.42
C MET A 45 -11.17 0.99 -4.14
N ASN A 46 -10.28 0.07 -3.77
CA ASN A 46 -10.64 -1.28 -3.36
C ASN A 46 -11.10 -1.31 -1.89
N ALA A 47 -11.46 -2.49 -1.40
CA ALA A 47 -11.73 -2.71 0.02
C ALA A 47 -10.47 -2.39 0.87
N LYS A 48 -10.70 -1.93 2.11
CA LYS A 48 -9.61 -1.69 3.06
C LYS A 48 -8.88 -3.01 3.35
N ILE A 49 -7.57 -2.93 3.49
CA ILE A 49 -6.72 -4.03 3.92
C ILE A 49 -5.86 -3.59 5.10
N VAL A 50 -5.42 -4.56 5.89
CA VAL A 50 -4.43 -4.38 6.95
C VAL A 50 -3.11 -4.96 6.43
N THR A 51 -2.03 -4.19 6.50
CA THR A 51 -0.69 -4.63 6.12
C THR A 51 0.33 -4.17 7.15
N ASP A 52 1.46 -4.86 7.23
CA ASP A 52 2.60 -4.40 8.01
C ASP A 52 3.24 -3.19 7.31
N ILE A 53 3.49 -2.11 8.06
CA ILE A 53 4.10 -0.88 7.54
C ILE A 53 5.50 -1.13 6.96
N GLN A 54 6.23 -2.15 7.45
CA GLN A 54 7.54 -2.53 6.95
C GLN A 54 7.50 -3.05 5.51
N THR A 55 6.32 -3.41 5.00
CA THR A 55 6.12 -3.84 3.60
C THR A 55 6.00 -2.67 2.62
N ILE A 56 5.92 -1.43 3.12
CA ILE A 56 5.84 -0.24 2.26
C ILE A 56 7.24 0.07 1.72
N ILE A 57 7.43 -0.17 0.43
CA ILE A 57 8.73 0.00 -0.24
C ILE A 57 8.98 1.40 -0.82
N SER A 58 7.91 2.14 -1.11
CA SER A 58 8.02 3.44 -1.78
C SER A 58 6.80 4.33 -1.50
N VAL A 59 6.98 5.62 -1.75
CA VAL A 59 5.92 6.62 -1.74
C VAL A 59 5.83 7.24 -3.12
N VAL A 60 4.62 7.27 -3.66
CA VAL A 60 4.32 7.86 -4.97
C VAL A 60 3.44 9.10 -4.81
N GLY A 61 3.55 10.02 -5.76
CA GLY A 61 2.65 11.16 -5.86
C GLY A 61 1.27 10.72 -6.38
N CYS A 62 0.24 11.51 -6.08
CA CYS A 62 -1.10 11.32 -6.63
C CYS A 62 -1.70 12.68 -6.95
N VAL A 63 -2.14 12.86 -8.20
CA VAL A 63 -2.80 14.08 -8.65
C VAL A 63 -4.24 13.78 -8.97
N LYS A 64 -5.16 14.59 -8.43
CA LYS A 64 -6.60 14.46 -8.65
C LYS A 64 -7.07 15.53 -9.64
N SER A 65 -7.72 15.11 -10.72
CA SER A 65 -8.29 16.01 -11.73
C SER A 65 -9.53 15.39 -12.38
N ARG A 66 -10.57 16.20 -12.61
CA ARG A 66 -11.81 15.82 -13.33
C ARG A 66 -12.42 14.48 -12.86
N GLY A 67 -12.46 14.24 -11.54
CA GLY A 67 -13.03 13.03 -10.95
C GLY A 67 -12.16 11.77 -11.08
N ARG A 68 -10.92 11.90 -11.53
CA ARG A 68 -9.93 10.80 -11.61
C ARG A 68 -8.69 11.16 -10.79
N SER A 69 -8.01 10.13 -10.32
CA SER A 69 -6.71 10.22 -9.68
C SER A 69 -5.68 9.56 -10.58
N THR A 70 -4.52 10.20 -10.74
CA THR A 70 -3.39 9.70 -11.52
C THR A 70 -2.20 9.50 -10.59
N ILE A 71 -1.60 8.32 -10.65
CA ILE A 71 -0.39 8.00 -9.88
C ILE A 71 0.79 8.67 -10.60
N VAL A 72 1.59 9.40 -9.83
CA VAL A 72 2.83 10.03 -10.28
C VAL A 72 3.96 9.26 -9.63
N ASP A 73 4.59 8.39 -10.41
CA ASP A 73 5.80 7.68 -10.05
C ASP A 73 6.94 8.13 -10.98
N ARG A 74 8.19 7.84 -10.62
CA ARG A 74 9.36 8.08 -11.48
C ARG A 74 9.34 7.09 -12.64
N ASN A 75 8.45 7.32 -13.60
CA ASN A 75 8.40 6.60 -14.86
C ASN A 75 9.29 7.35 -15.88
N GLU A 76 10.03 6.62 -16.71
CA GLU A 76 10.83 7.18 -17.81
C GLU A 76 9.99 7.94 -18.87
N GLY A 77 8.67 7.83 -18.82
CA GLY A 77 7.73 8.51 -19.72
C GLY A 77 7.26 9.91 -19.28
N LEU A 78 7.81 10.51 -18.22
CA LEU A 78 7.51 11.88 -17.75
C LEU A 78 8.79 12.70 -17.55
#